data_AF-A0A380NXH6-F1
#
_entry.id   AF-A0A380NXH6-F1
#
_cell.length_a   1.000
_cell.length_b   1.000
_cell.length_c   1.000
_cell.angle_alpha   90.00
_cell.angle_beta   90.00
_cell.angle_gamma   90.00
#
_symmetry.space_group_name_H-M   'P 1'
#
loop_
_entity.id
_entity.type
_entity.pdbx_description
1 polymer ?
#
loop_
_entity_poly.entity_id
_entity_poly.type
_entity_poly.pdbx_seq_one_letter_code
_entity_poly.pdbx_strand_id
1 'polypeptide(L)'
;MRRKLINTFTENPVVQLPQSVTFRNLDQMGFDGRVSQSIYKQQKEHFYLFARDHVSEDKLKQIFPENNIQLVPDIVLSLNERVDAQKSGVLFALRADVEKELDDTLVEQLRQHIENEGYVVKDTDTDIGVALDKFTRDAAVQKKIAEFQSASLVVTDRLHGMIFL
;
A
#
# COMPACT_ATOMS: atom_id res chain seq x y z
N MET A 1 -20.04 -0.82 -1.74
CA MET A 1 -19.94 0.64 -1.49
C MET A 1 -19.46 1.42 -2.72
N ARG A 2 -18.26 1.15 -3.27
CA ARG A 2 -17.69 1.83 -4.46
C ARG A 2 -18.66 1.92 -5.67
N ARG A 3 -19.20 0.79 -6.12
CA ARG A 3 -20.20 0.70 -7.21
C ARG A 3 -21.43 1.60 -6.99
N LYS A 4 -21.91 1.68 -5.75
CA LYS A 4 -23.09 2.47 -5.40
C LYS A 4 -22.80 3.96 -5.58
N LEU A 5 -21.63 4.44 -5.12
CA LEU A 5 -21.23 5.83 -5.27
C LEU A 5 -21.11 6.24 -6.73
N ILE A 6 -20.40 5.43 -7.53
CA ILE A 6 -20.21 5.67 -8.97
C ILE A 6 -21.55 5.71 -9.72
N ASN A 7 -22.50 4.85 -9.35
CA ASN A 7 -23.82 4.81 -9.98
C ASN A 7 -24.81 5.87 -9.46
N THR A 8 -24.52 6.52 -8.33
CA THR A 8 -25.38 7.57 -7.75
C THR A 8 -24.97 8.97 -8.24
N PHE A 9 -23.68 9.22 -8.44
CA PHE A 9 -23.16 10.53 -8.84
C PHE A 9 -22.57 10.46 -10.25
N THR A 10 -23.42 10.31 -11.26
CA THR A 10 -22.99 10.02 -12.64
C THR A 10 -22.29 11.19 -13.33
N GLU A 11 -22.63 12.41 -12.97
CA GLU A 11 -22.05 13.64 -13.56
C GLU A 11 -20.80 14.13 -12.82
N ASN A 12 -20.40 13.45 -11.74
CA ASN A 12 -19.30 13.86 -10.89
C ASN A 12 -18.03 13.09 -11.26
N PRO A 13 -16.89 13.77 -11.45
CA PRO A 13 -15.61 13.08 -11.57
C PRO A 13 -15.32 12.23 -10.33
N VAL A 14 -15.13 10.94 -10.53
CA VAL A 14 -14.70 9.98 -9.52
C VAL A 14 -13.29 9.52 -9.86
N VAL A 15 -12.35 9.82 -8.96
CA VAL A 15 -10.95 9.43 -9.09
C VAL A 15 -10.64 8.31 -8.13
N GLN A 16 -10.20 7.18 -8.66
CA GLN A 16 -9.65 6.09 -7.88
C GLN A 16 -8.14 6.28 -7.74
N LEU A 17 -7.69 6.65 -6.54
CA LEU A 17 -6.26 6.82 -6.21
C LEU A 17 -5.42 5.57 -6.54
N PRO A 18 -4.10 5.72 -6.73
CA PRO A 18 -3.21 4.64 -7.18
C PRO A 18 -3.36 3.40 -6.31
N GLN A 19 -3.64 2.24 -6.91
CA GLN A 19 -3.79 0.99 -6.18
C GLN A 19 -3.37 -0.22 -7.01
N SER A 20 -2.90 -1.28 -6.35
CA SER A 20 -2.61 -2.55 -7.01
C SER A 20 -3.87 -3.36 -7.26
N VAL A 21 -3.87 -4.15 -8.32
CA VAL A 21 -4.99 -5.02 -8.71
C VAL A 21 -4.64 -6.49 -8.50
N THR A 22 -5.39 -7.13 -7.61
CA THR A 22 -5.15 -8.51 -7.16
C THR A 22 -5.79 -9.59 -8.02
N PHE A 23 -6.74 -9.24 -8.90
CA PHE A 23 -7.34 -10.23 -9.81
C PHE A 23 -6.25 -10.89 -10.66
N ARG A 24 -6.23 -12.23 -10.70
CA ARG A 24 -5.21 -12.96 -11.48
C ARG A 24 -5.59 -13.04 -12.96
N ASN A 25 -6.88 -13.09 -13.29
CA ASN A 25 -7.40 -13.09 -14.66
C ASN A 25 -8.89 -12.67 -14.74
N LEU A 26 -9.40 -12.49 -15.96
CA LEU A 26 -10.80 -12.16 -16.26
C LEU A 26 -11.79 -13.22 -15.73
N ASP A 27 -11.41 -14.50 -15.75
CA ASP A 27 -12.26 -15.61 -15.32
C ASP A 27 -12.55 -15.59 -13.81
N GLN A 28 -11.62 -15.03 -13.03
CA GLN A 28 -11.73 -14.86 -11.58
C GLN A 28 -12.51 -13.60 -11.15
N MET A 29 -12.97 -12.77 -12.09
CA MET A 29 -13.79 -11.60 -11.76
C MET A 29 -15.11 -11.96 -11.09
N GLY A 30 -15.62 -13.18 -11.32
CA GLY A 30 -16.90 -13.62 -10.79
C GLY A 30 -18.07 -12.71 -11.21
N PHE A 31 -19.18 -12.81 -10.49
CA PHE A 31 -20.34 -11.93 -10.72
C PHE A 31 -20.02 -10.46 -10.40
N ASP A 32 -19.32 -10.21 -9.29
CA ASP A 32 -19.07 -8.86 -8.80
C ASP A 32 -18.15 -8.03 -9.70
N GLY A 33 -17.12 -8.66 -10.29
CA GLY A 33 -16.25 -8.01 -11.24
C GLY A 33 -16.99 -7.66 -12.53
N ARG A 34 -17.85 -8.55 -13.05
CA ARG A 34 -18.67 -8.27 -14.24
C ARG A 34 -19.63 -7.10 -14.03
N VAL A 35 -20.26 -7.02 -12.85
CA VAL A 35 -21.09 -5.87 -12.48
C VAL A 35 -20.25 -4.59 -12.41
N SER A 36 -19.05 -4.67 -11.83
CA SER A 36 -18.13 -3.52 -11.78
C SER A 36 -17.73 -3.06 -13.17
N GLN A 37 -17.41 -3.98 -14.08
CA GLN A 37 -17.07 -3.68 -15.48
C GLN A 37 -18.19 -2.94 -16.19
N SER A 38 -19.43 -3.41 -16.04
CA SER A 38 -20.61 -2.76 -16.62
C SER A 38 -20.80 -1.32 -16.11
N ILE A 39 -20.75 -1.14 -14.79
CA ILE A 39 -20.94 0.19 -14.17
C ILE A 39 -19.80 1.14 -14.56
N TYR A 40 -18.56 0.66 -14.53
CA TYR A 40 -17.39 1.51 -14.82
C TYR A 40 -17.38 1.92 -16.29
N LYS A 41 -17.76 1.00 -17.19
CA LYS A 41 -17.94 1.30 -18.61
C LYS A 41 -19.00 2.38 -18.84
N GLN A 42 -20.14 2.31 -18.15
CA GLN A 42 -21.19 3.32 -18.26
C GLN A 42 -20.74 4.70 -17.78
N GLN A 43 -19.79 4.74 -16.83
CA GLN A 43 -19.29 5.97 -16.22
C GLN A 43 -17.89 6.38 -16.74
N LYS A 44 -17.48 5.89 -17.91
CA LYS A 44 -16.11 6.05 -18.42
C LYS A 44 -15.65 7.49 -18.62
N GLU A 45 -16.57 8.42 -18.87
CA GLU A 45 -16.26 9.85 -19.04
C GLU A 45 -15.91 10.54 -17.70
N HIS A 46 -16.44 10.02 -16.60
CA HIS A 46 -16.29 10.60 -15.26
C HIS A 46 -15.53 9.70 -14.29
N PHE A 47 -15.11 8.50 -14.70
CA PHE A 47 -14.39 7.56 -13.82
C PHE A 47 -12.95 7.32 -14.27
N TYR A 48 -12.02 7.68 -13.39
CA TYR A 48 -10.57 7.63 -13.64
C TYR A 48 -9.89 6.62 -12.71
N LEU A 49 -9.13 5.71 -13.30
CA LEU A 49 -8.44 4.62 -12.62
C LEU A 49 -6.94 4.84 -12.66
N PHE A 50 -6.31 4.92 -11.49
CA PHE A 50 -4.86 5.02 -11.39
C PHE A 50 -4.26 3.69 -10.91
N ALA A 51 -3.33 3.15 -11.70
CA ALA A 51 -2.53 1.99 -11.34
C ALA A 51 -1.20 2.47 -10.73
N ARG A 52 -0.71 1.78 -9.70
CA ARG A 52 0.59 2.11 -9.07
C ARG A 52 1.77 1.28 -9.58
N ASP A 53 1.51 0.30 -10.41
CA ASP A 53 2.50 -0.61 -10.98
C ASP A 53 2.03 -1.12 -12.36
N HIS A 54 2.99 -1.49 -13.23
CA HIS A 54 2.70 -1.92 -14.60
C HIS A 54 1.82 -3.17 -14.67
N VAL A 55 2.02 -4.13 -13.75
CA VAL A 55 1.22 -5.36 -13.70
C VAL A 55 -0.26 -5.02 -13.45
N SER A 56 -0.52 -4.06 -12.57
CA SER A 56 -1.86 -3.57 -12.28
C SER A 56 -2.44 -2.75 -13.43
N GLU A 57 -1.62 -1.94 -14.12
CA GLU A 57 -2.03 -1.22 -15.32
C GLU A 57 -2.52 -2.16 -16.42
N ASP A 58 -1.71 -3.18 -16.75
CA ASP A 58 -2.03 -4.16 -17.79
C ASP A 58 -3.33 -4.90 -17.46
N LYS A 59 -3.49 -5.34 -16.20
CA LYS A 59 -4.73 -5.97 -15.72
C LYS A 59 -5.92 -5.03 -15.82
N LEU A 60 -5.78 -3.77 -15.42
CA LEU A 60 -6.86 -2.79 -15.52
C LEU A 60 -7.27 -2.58 -16.97
N LYS A 61 -6.32 -2.48 -17.90
CA LYS A 61 -6.62 -2.32 -19.34
C LYS A 61 -7.32 -3.54 -19.93
N GLN A 62 -6.98 -4.74 -19.47
CA GLN A 62 -7.68 -5.97 -19.87
C GLN A 62 -9.11 -6.03 -19.31
N ILE A 63 -9.28 -5.66 -18.03
CA ILE A 63 -10.56 -5.76 -17.32
C ILE A 63 -11.51 -4.61 -17.69
N PHE A 64 -11.00 -3.40 -17.85
CA PHE A 64 -11.77 -2.17 -18.07
C PHE A 64 -11.25 -1.42 -19.32
N PRO A 65 -11.30 -2.03 -20.51
CA PRO A 65 -10.65 -1.51 -21.72
C PRO A 65 -11.22 -0.16 -22.20
N GLU A 66 -12.41 0.22 -21.75
CA GLU A 66 -13.05 1.48 -22.12
C GLU A 66 -12.85 2.60 -21.09
N ASN A 67 -12.20 2.32 -19.95
CA ASN A 67 -12.02 3.29 -18.88
C ASN A 67 -10.70 4.05 -19.01
N ASN A 68 -10.69 5.28 -18.49
CA ASN A 68 -9.48 6.09 -18.39
C ASN A 68 -8.54 5.51 -17.33
N ILE A 69 -7.46 4.86 -17.79
CA ILE A 69 -6.47 4.21 -16.93
C ILE A 69 -5.12 4.90 -17.10
N GLN A 70 -4.50 5.27 -15.99
CA GLN A 70 -3.17 5.89 -15.97
C GLN A 70 -2.24 5.18 -14.99
N LEU A 71 -0.99 4.97 -15.39
CA LEU A 71 0.07 4.53 -14.49
C LEU A 71 0.69 5.76 -13.83
N VAL A 72 0.76 5.74 -12.51
CA VAL A 72 1.39 6.79 -11.69
C VAL A 72 2.12 6.15 -10.51
N PRO A 73 3.07 6.86 -9.88
CA PRO A 73 3.70 6.37 -8.64
C PRO A 73 2.66 6.19 -7.51
N ASP A 74 3.00 5.38 -6.49
CA ASP A 74 2.19 5.29 -5.29
C ASP A 74 2.02 6.69 -4.65
N ILE A 75 0.84 6.98 -4.12
CA ILE A 75 0.51 8.31 -3.56
C ILE A 75 1.43 8.69 -2.41
N VAL A 76 1.99 7.71 -1.69
CA VAL A 76 2.92 7.95 -0.59
C VAL A 76 4.19 8.68 -1.06
N LEU A 77 4.57 8.53 -2.34
CA LEU A 77 5.71 9.24 -2.92
C LEU A 77 5.47 10.74 -3.13
N SER A 78 4.23 11.21 -2.94
CA SER A 78 3.93 12.65 -2.90
C SER A 78 4.26 13.29 -1.54
N LEU A 79 4.55 12.49 -0.50
CA LEU A 79 5.00 13.00 0.78
C LEU A 79 6.44 13.49 0.69
N ASN A 80 6.69 14.68 1.24
CA ASN A 80 8.03 15.26 1.34
C ASN A 80 8.40 15.49 2.81
N GLU A 81 8.28 14.43 3.61
CA GLU A 81 8.56 14.46 5.04
C GLU A 81 9.97 13.93 5.30
N ARG A 82 10.81 14.77 5.91
CA ARG A 82 12.14 14.40 6.38
C ARG A 82 12.29 14.77 7.84
N VAL A 83 12.65 13.79 8.63
CA VAL A 83 12.95 13.91 10.05
C VAL A 83 14.47 13.83 10.20
N ASP A 84 15.08 14.93 10.61
CA ASP A 84 16.48 14.93 11.03
C ASP A 84 16.59 14.23 12.40
N ALA A 85 16.71 12.90 12.35
CA ALA A 85 16.91 12.06 13.52
C ALA A 85 18.31 11.45 13.50
N GLN A 86 18.91 11.31 14.68
CA GLN A 86 20.11 10.50 14.84
C GLN A 86 19.75 9.04 14.56
N LYS A 87 20.31 8.49 13.47
CA LYS A 87 20.06 7.10 13.08
C LYS A 87 20.72 6.14 14.07
N SER A 88 19.95 5.19 14.60
CA SER A 88 20.45 4.18 15.53
C SER A 88 19.66 2.87 15.45
N GLY A 89 20.35 1.75 15.69
CA GLY A 89 19.75 0.43 15.74
C GLY A 89 19.20 -0.08 14.41
N VAL A 90 18.51 -1.21 14.47
CA VAL A 90 17.89 -1.89 13.33
C VAL A 90 16.39 -2.06 13.60
N LEU A 91 15.56 -1.78 12.60
CA LEU A 91 14.11 -1.89 12.68
C LEU A 91 13.62 -3.04 11.82
N PHE A 92 12.92 -3.99 12.43
CA PHE A 92 12.25 -5.10 11.77
C PHE A 92 10.78 -4.72 11.57
N ALA A 93 10.39 -4.48 10.33
CA ALA A 93 9.02 -4.20 9.92
C ALA A 93 8.52 -5.35 9.03
N LEU A 94 8.32 -6.51 9.63
CA LEU A 94 7.96 -7.75 8.96
C LEU A 94 6.51 -8.13 9.27
N ARG A 95 5.84 -8.81 8.34
CA ARG A 95 4.49 -9.34 8.59
C ARG A 95 4.51 -10.42 9.66
N ALA A 96 3.48 -10.40 10.50
CA ALA A 96 3.15 -11.46 11.46
C ALA A 96 1.80 -12.13 11.17
N ASP A 97 1.11 -11.71 10.11
CA ASP A 97 -0.21 -12.23 9.72
C ASP A 97 -0.09 -13.36 8.68
N VAL A 98 -1.25 -13.87 8.24
CA VAL A 98 -1.35 -15.00 7.28
C VAL A 98 -0.76 -14.71 5.90
N GLU A 99 -0.39 -13.46 5.63
CA GLU A 99 0.25 -13.05 4.39
C GLU A 99 1.79 -12.97 4.53
N LYS A 100 2.35 -13.37 5.69
CA LYS A 100 3.79 -13.56 5.86
C LYS A 100 4.29 -14.71 4.98
N GLU A 101 5.24 -14.40 4.09
CA GLU A 101 5.90 -15.41 3.25
C GLU A 101 7.29 -15.83 3.78
N LEU A 102 7.87 -15.03 4.68
CA LEU A 102 9.20 -15.29 5.24
C LEU A 102 9.15 -16.37 6.33
N ASP A 103 10.11 -17.29 6.28
CA ASP A 103 10.31 -18.33 7.30
C ASP A 103 10.75 -17.71 8.64
N ASP A 104 10.07 -18.09 9.71
CA ASP A 104 10.36 -17.65 11.08
C ASP A 104 11.79 -18.01 11.50
N THR A 105 12.29 -19.17 11.05
CA THR A 105 13.65 -19.62 11.38
C THR A 105 14.70 -18.68 10.79
N LEU A 106 14.51 -18.26 9.53
CA LEU A 106 15.38 -17.30 8.86
C LEU A 106 15.35 -15.93 9.54
N VAL A 107 14.15 -15.45 9.90
CA VAL A 107 13.99 -14.16 10.59
C VAL A 107 14.72 -14.16 11.92
N GLU A 108 14.61 -15.24 12.68
CA GLU A 108 15.28 -15.39 13.97
C GLU A 108 16.80 -15.50 13.84
N GLN A 109 17.29 -16.25 12.85
CA GLN A 109 18.73 -16.31 12.53
C GLN A 109 19.29 -14.93 12.17
N LEU A 110 18.55 -14.16 11.36
CA LEU A 110 18.94 -12.81 10.97
C LEU A 110 18.98 -11.87 12.18
N ARG A 111 17.97 -11.94 13.06
CA ARG A 111 17.93 -11.16 14.31
C ARG A 111 19.15 -11.46 15.17
N GLN A 112 19.41 -12.74 15.44
CA GLN A 112 20.53 -13.15 16.28
C GLN A 112 21.87 -12.70 15.70
N HIS A 113 22.04 -12.80 14.38
CA HIS A 113 23.26 -12.31 13.72
C HIS A 113 23.48 -10.81 13.96
N ILE A 114 22.43 -10.00 13.78
CA ILE A 114 22.49 -8.54 13.97
C ILE A 114 22.74 -8.16 15.43
N GLU A 115 22.10 -8.86 16.37
CA GLU A 115 22.30 -8.62 17.80
C GLU A 115 23.71 -9.02 18.27
N ASN A 116 24.27 -10.11 17.73
CA ASN A 116 25.63 -10.55 18.02
C ASN A 116 26.70 -9.55 17.53
N GLU A 117 26.41 -8.81 16.46
CA GLU A 117 27.24 -7.69 15.99
C GLU A 117 27.09 -6.42 16.85
N GLY A 118 26.27 -6.47 17.91
CA GLY A 118 26.10 -5.39 18.89
C GLY A 118 25.02 -4.37 18.54
N TYR A 119 24.19 -4.63 17.54
CA TYR A 119 23.08 -3.74 17.19
C TYR A 119 21.82 -4.06 17.98
N VAL A 120 21.10 -3.01 18.42
CA VAL A 120 19.78 -3.15 19.02
C VAL A 120 18.73 -3.31 17.92
N VAL A 121 17.99 -4.41 17.96
CA VAL A 121 16.86 -4.70 17.04
C VAL A 121 15.54 -4.31 17.70
N LYS A 122 14.65 -3.66 16.94
CA LYS A 122 13.28 -3.32 17.35
C LYS A 122 12.28 -3.82 16.33
N ASP A 123 11.13 -4.30 16.78
CA ASP A 123 10.03 -4.70 15.92
C ASP A 123 9.00 -3.58 15.77
N THR A 124 8.39 -3.48 14.59
CA THR A 124 7.30 -2.56 14.31
C THR A 124 6.33 -3.13 13.28
N ASP A 125 5.11 -2.61 13.28
CA ASP A 125 4.13 -2.86 12.20
C ASP A 125 3.66 -1.51 11.64
N THR A 126 3.30 -1.50 10.36
CA THR A 126 2.61 -0.38 9.70
C THR A 126 1.12 -0.33 10.04
N ASP A 127 0.53 -1.45 10.48
CA ASP A 127 -0.80 -1.48 11.09
C ASP A 127 -0.66 -1.24 12.60
N ILE A 128 -1.25 -0.15 13.07
CA ILE A 128 -1.21 0.25 14.48
C ILE A 128 -2.37 -0.34 15.29
N GLY A 129 -3.24 -1.15 14.68
CA GLY A 129 -4.32 -1.89 15.36
C GLY A 129 -5.43 -1.01 15.96
N VAL A 130 -5.44 0.29 15.65
CA VAL A 130 -6.41 1.26 16.17
C VAL A 130 -7.02 2.09 15.05
N ALA A 131 -8.32 2.37 15.18
CA ALA A 131 -9.00 3.29 14.28
C ALA A 131 -8.49 4.72 14.53
N LEU A 132 -7.99 5.35 13.48
CA LEU A 132 -7.56 6.74 13.50
C LEU A 132 -8.71 7.65 13.07
N ASP A 133 -8.89 8.74 13.81
CA ASP A 133 -9.79 9.80 13.43
C ASP A 133 -9.05 10.88 12.60
N LYS A 134 -9.81 11.85 12.08
CA LYS A 134 -9.26 12.92 11.22
C LYS A 134 -8.24 13.82 11.92
N PHE A 135 -8.25 13.88 13.24
CA PHE A 135 -7.35 14.71 14.05
C PHE A 135 -6.09 13.94 14.50
N THR A 136 -6.19 12.62 14.65
CA THR A 136 -5.09 11.77 15.13
C THR A 136 -4.28 11.12 14.00
N ARG A 137 -4.85 10.97 12.80
CA ARG A 137 -4.19 10.24 11.70
C ARG A 137 -2.86 10.87 11.27
N ASP A 138 -2.77 12.19 11.18
CA ASP A 138 -1.58 12.86 10.65
C ASP A 138 -0.42 12.66 11.64
N ALA A 139 -0.67 12.84 12.94
CA ALA A 139 0.31 12.56 13.99
C ALA A 139 0.77 11.08 14.00
N ALA A 140 -0.14 10.14 13.74
CA ALA A 140 0.20 8.72 13.65
C ALA A 140 1.12 8.42 12.47
N VAL A 141 0.85 9.01 11.30
CA VAL A 141 1.70 8.90 10.10
C VAL A 141 3.07 9.51 10.37
N GLN A 142 3.14 10.72 10.93
CA GLN A 142 4.42 11.37 11.26
C GLN A 142 5.24 10.57 12.25
N LYS A 143 4.60 10.01 13.28
CA LYS A 143 5.27 9.14 14.25
C LYS A 143 5.87 7.90 13.58
N LYS A 144 5.15 7.29 12.64
CA LYS A 144 5.61 6.11 11.90
C LYS A 144 6.76 6.46 10.94
N ILE A 145 6.67 7.59 10.24
CA ILE A 145 7.77 8.09 9.39
C ILE A 145 9.02 8.33 10.24
N ALA A 146 8.89 9.02 11.37
CA ALA A 146 10.01 9.29 12.27
C ALA A 146 10.65 8.00 12.83
N GLU A 147 9.84 7.00 13.15
CA GLU A 147 10.33 5.69 13.59
C GLU A 147 11.21 5.03 12.53
N PHE A 148 10.74 4.97 11.27
CA PHE A 148 11.50 4.40 10.14
C PHE A 148 12.78 5.21 9.85
N GLN A 149 12.68 6.54 9.80
CA GLN A 149 13.83 7.40 9.50
C GLN A 149 14.90 7.44 10.61
N SER A 150 14.52 7.10 11.85
CA SER A 150 15.46 6.98 12.98
C SER A 150 16.27 5.69 13.02
N ALA A 151 15.92 4.70 12.19
CA ALA A 151 16.66 3.44 12.12
C ALA A 151 17.90 3.58 11.22
N SER A 152 19.01 2.96 11.61
CA SER A 152 20.21 2.88 10.74
C SER A 152 20.04 1.85 9.62
N LEU A 153 19.25 0.81 9.87
CA LEU A 153 18.89 -0.24 8.92
C LEU A 153 17.43 -0.63 9.16
N VAL A 154 16.70 -0.86 8.07
CA VAL A 154 15.34 -1.41 8.13
C VAL A 154 15.29 -2.72 7.36
N VAL A 155 14.80 -3.77 8.03
CA VAL A 155 14.50 -5.08 7.44
C VAL A 155 12.99 -5.17 7.31
N THR A 156 12.47 -5.22 6.08
CA THR A 156 11.02 -5.14 5.85
C THR A 156 10.57 -5.94 4.63
N ASP A 157 9.36 -6.48 4.71
CA ASP A 157 8.58 -7.05 3.61
C ASP A 157 7.38 -6.13 3.24
N ARG A 158 7.30 -4.94 3.85
CA ARG A 158 6.22 -3.96 3.63
C ARG A 158 6.65 -2.97 2.55
N LEU A 159 5.84 -2.86 1.50
CA LEU A 159 6.06 -1.88 0.41
C LEU A 159 6.24 -0.44 0.95
N HIS A 160 5.37 0.01 1.87
CA HIS A 160 5.51 1.35 2.46
C HIS A 160 6.74 1.48 3.35
N GLY A 161 7.20 0.38 3.97
CA GLY A 161 8.45 0.37 4.73
C GLY A 161 9.68 0.63 3.87
N MET A 162 9.64 0.27 2.58
CA MET A 162 10.70 0.61 1.62
C MET A 162 10.63 2.08 1.15
N ILE A 163 9.48 2.74 1.29
CA ILE A 163 9.24 4.11 0.80
C ILE A 163 9.57 5.15 1.87
N PHE A 164 9.40 4.84 3.16
CA PHE A 164 9.60 5.79 4.25
C PHE A 164 11.06 6.00 4.69
N LEU A 165 12.04 5.42 3.97
CA LEU A 165 13.47 5.40 4.34
C LEU A 165 14.24 6.67 3.96
#